data_AF-A0A644YSF5-F1
#
_entry.id   AF-A0A644YSF5-F1
#
_cell.length_a   1.000
_cell.length_b   1.000
_cell.length_c   1.000
_cell.angle_alpha   90.00
_cell.angle_beta   90.00
_cell.angle_gamma   90.00
#
_symmetry.space_group_name_H-M   'P 1'
#
loop_
_entity.id
_entity.type
_entity.pdbx_description
1 polymer ?
#
loop_
_entity_poly.entity_id
_entity_poly.type
_entity_poly.pdbx_seq_one_letter_code
_entity_poly.pdbx_strand_id
1 'polypeptide(L)' 'MIFVWKYLVRPLGGAWNIYELLPAFLVACVFIIVVSLATAEPNKEIVDTFNDVKAM' A
#
# COMPACT_ATOMS: atom_id res chain seq x y z
N MET A 1 9.29 7.42 4.29
CA MET A 1 10.11 6.19 4.27
C MET A 1 11.58 6.47 4.01
N ILE A 2 11.97 7.15 2.92
CA ILE A 2 13.39 7.35 2.54
C ILE A 2 14.27 7.93 3.68
N PHE A 3 13.85 9.03 4.32
CA PHE A 3 14.64 9.63 5.41
C PHE A 3 14.70 8.76 6.67
N VAL A 4 13.58 8.12 7.03
CA VAL A 4 13.49 7.18 8.15
C VAL A 4 14.39 5.97 7.89
N TRP A 5 14.34 5.41 6.67
CA TRP A 5 15.14 4.25 6.30
C TRP A 5 16.63 4.59 6.25
N LYS A 6 17.00 5.70 5.58
CA LYS A 6 18.39 6.13 5.41
C LYS A 6 19.07 6.49 6.73
N TYR A 7 18.38 7.18 7.64
CA TYR A 7 18.99 7.73 8.86
C TYR A 7 18.74 6.90 10.12
N LEU A 8 17.72 6.05 10.17
CA LEU A 8 17.40 5.26 11.38
C LEU A 8 17.65 3.76 11.16
N VAL A 9 17.28 3.22 9.99
CA VAL A 9 17.31 1.76 9.76
C VAL A 9 18.62 1.30 9.12
N ARG A 10 19.05 1.94 8.04
CA ARG A 10 20.27 1.60 7.31
C ARG A 10 21.55 1.62 8.15
N PRO A 11 21.73 2.53 9.14
CA PRO A 11 22.92 2.53 10.01
C PRO A 11 23.04 1.28 10.90
N LEU A 12 21.96 0.50 11.08
CA LEU A 12 21.97 -0.72 11.89
C LEU A 12 22.73 -1.88 11.22
N GLY A 13 23.11 -1.75 9.93
CA GLY A 13 23.96 -2.70 9.23
C GLY A 13 23.31 -4.06 8.93
N GLY A 14 24.04 -4.94 8.25
CA GLY A 14 23.56 -6.29 7.91
C GLY A 14 22.34 -6.30 6.98
N ALA A 15 21.29 -7.06 7.36
CA ALA A 15 20.04 -7.17 6.60
C ALA A 15 19.29 -5.82 6.45
N TRP A 16 19.65 -4.80 7.23
CA TRP A 16 19.06 -3.47 7.15
C TRP A 16 19.66 -2.58 6.05
N ASN A 17 20.70 -3.05 5.36
CA ASN A 17 21.31 -2.36 4.21
C ASN A 17 20.62 -2.70 2.87
N ILE A 18 19.44 -3.31 2.92
CA ILE A 18 18.62 -3.57 1.73
C ILE A 18 18.14 -2.26 1.09
N TYR A 19 17.93 -2.32 -0.22
CA TYR A 19 17.48 -1.18 -1.00
C TYR A 19 16.12 -0.69 -0.47
N GLU A 20 16.02 0.61 -0.22
CA GLU A 20 14.87 1.25 0.45
C GLU A 20 13.53 1.05 -0.26
N LEU A 21 13.56 0.75 -1.56
CA LEU A 21 12.38 0.48 -2.37
C LEU A 21 11.61 -0.74 -1.88
N LEU A 22 12.29 -1.83 -1.50
CA LEU A 22 11.62 -3.07 -1.09
C LEU A 22 10.82 -2.91 0.22
N PRO A 23 11.39 -2.38 1.32
CA PRO A 23 10.63 -2.06 2.52
C PRO A 23 9.52 -1.05 2.28
N ALA A 24 9.78 -0.01 1.46
CA ALA A 24 8.77 0.98 1.11
C ALA A 24 7.57 0.34 0.40
N PHE A 25 7.85 -0.56 -0.53
CA PHE A 25 6.84 -1.33 -1.23
C PHE A 25 6.02 -2.21 -0.27
N LEU A 26 6.68 -2.95 0.63
CA LEU A 26 5.99 -3.81 1.60
C LEU A 26 5.08 -3.00 2.54
N VAL A 27 5.58 -1.88 3.07
CA VAL A 27 4.76 -1.00 3.92
C VAL A 27 3.56 -0.46 3.15
N ALA A 28 3.73 -0.07 1.88
CA ALA A 28 2.61 0.37 1.03
C ALA A 28 1.58 -0.74 0.81
N CYS A 29 2.01 -1.97 0.50
CA CYS A 29 1.10 -3.11 0.35
C CYS A 29 0.27 -3.35 1.61
N VAL A 30 0.91 -3.32 2.79
CA VAL A 30 0.21 -3.47 4.07
C VAL A 30 -0.82 -2.36 4.26
N PHE A 31 -0.45 -1.11 4.01
CA PHE A 31 -1.38 0.01 4.13
C PHE A 31 -2.54 -0.08 3.14
N ILE A 32 -2.30 -0.49 1.89
CA ILE A 32 -3.37 -0.69 0.90
C ILE A 32 -4.38 -1.70 1.42
N ILE A 33 -3.92 -2.84 1.94
CA ILE A 33 -4.81 -3.88 2.48
C ILE A 33 -5.57 -3.37 3.70
N VAL A 34 -4.85 -2.79 4.67
CA VAL A 34 -5.45 -2.30 5.93
C VAL A 34 -6.48 -1.21 5.65
N VAL A 35 -6.15 -0.22 4.82
CA VAL A 35 -7.07 0.87 4.49
C VAL A 35 -8.27 0.35 3.71
N SER A 36 -8.06 -0.53 2.72
CA SER A 36 -9.17 -1.14 1.96
C SER A 36 -10.17 -1.88 2.86
N LEU A 37 -9.66 -2.56 3.90
CA LEU A 37 -10.52 -3.26 4.87
C LEU A 37 -11.15 -2.32 5.90
N ALA A 38 -10.50 -1.21 6.22
CA ALA A 38 -10.99 -0.23 7.20
C ALA A 38 -12.01 0.75 6.61
N THR A 39 -12.00 0.96 5.29
CA THR A 39 -12.95 1.84 4.59
C THR A 39 -14.23 1.12 4.22
N ALA A 40 -15.36 1.83 4.31
CA ALA A 40 -16.65 1.29 3.87
C ALA A 40 -16.68 1.02 2.36
N GLU A 41 -17.56 0.09 1.96
CA GLU A 41 -17.79 -0.21 0.55
C GLU A 41 -18.30 1.03 -0.22
N PRO A 42 -17.97 1.14 -1.53
CA PRO A 42 -18.49 2.20 -2.38
C PRO A 42 -20.02 2.15 -2.48
N ASN A 43 -20.64 3.31 -2.73
CA ASN A 43 -22.09 3.41 -2.85
C ASN A 43 -22.64 2.52 -3.98
N LYS A 44 -23.82 1.94 -3.78
CA LYS A 44 -24.45 0.99 -4.70
C LYS A 44 -24.61 1.53 -6.12
N GLU A 45 -24.99 2.80 -6.27
CA GLU A 45 -25.12 3.46 -7.58
C GLU A 45 -23.82 3.43 -8.40
N ILE A 46 -22.67 3.58 -7.73
CA ILE A 46 -21.36 3.48 -8.37
C ILE A 46 -21.14 2.03 -8.83
N VAL A 47 -21.35 1.06 -7.94
CA VAL A 47 -21.15 -0.37 -8.24
C VAL A 47 -22.02 -0.81 -9.42
N ASP A 48 -23.29 -0.41 -9.44
CA ASP A 48 -24.24 -0.74 -10.51
C ASP A 48 -23.78 -0.16 -11.86
N THR A 49 -23.33 1.10 -11.90
CA THR A 49 -22.77 1.73 -13.11
C THR A 49 -21.60 0.93 -13.70
N PHE A 50 -20.68 0.47 -12.85
CA PHE A 50 -19.52 -0.33 -13.31
C PHE A 50 -19.92 -1.73 -13.76
N ASN A 51 -20.92 -2.34 -13.12
CA ASN A 51 -21.44 -3.65 -13.52
C ASN A 51 -22.14 -3.61 -14.87
N ASP A 52 -22.93 -2.57 -15.13
CA ASP A 52 -23.63 -2.38 -16.40
C ASP A 52 -22.64 -2.26 -17.57
N VAL A 53 -21.58 -1.47 -17.41
CA VAL A 53 -20.51 -1.34 -18.44
C VAL A 53 -19.76 -2.66 -18.63
N LYS A 54 -19.54 -3.44 -17.57
CA LYS A 54 -18.88 -4.75 -17.67
C LYS A 54 -19.73 -5.80 -18.39
N ALA A 55 -21.06 -5.65 -18.39
CA ALA A 55 -22.00 -6.59 -18.98
C ALA A 55 -22.35 -6.30 -20.45
N MET A 56 -21.96 -5.13 -20.98
CA MET A 56 -22.01 -4.78 -22.40
C MET A 56 -20.84 -5.40 -23.18
#